data_AF-A0A7A6LU46-F1
#
_entry.id   AF-A0A7A6LU46-F1
#
_cell.length_a   1.000
_cell.length_b   1.000
_cell.length_c   1.000
_cell.angle_alpha   90.00
_cell.angle_beta   90.00
_cell.angle_gamma   90.00
#
_symmetry.space_group_name_H-M   'P 1'
#
loop_
_entity.id
_entity.type
_entity.pdbx_description
1 polymer ?
#
loop_
_entity_poly.entity_id
_entity_poly.type
_entity_poly.pdbx_seq_one_letter_code
_entity_poly.pdbx_strand_id
1 'polypeptide(L)'
;MSELTLSPELLQISAEVQDALKNKKPVVALESTIISHGMPFPQNAQTAIEVEETIRKQGAVPATIAIIGGVMKVGLSKEEIELLGREGHNVTKVSRRDLPFVVAAGKNGATTVASTMIIAALAGIKVFATGGIGGVHRGAEHTFDISADLQELANTNVTVVCAGAKSILDLGLTTEYLETFGVPLIGYQTKALPAFFCRTSPFDVSIRLDSAREIARAMAVKWQTGLNGGLVVANPIPEQFAMPEETINAAIDQAVAEAEEQGVIGKEST
;
A
#
# COMPACT_ATOMS: atom_id res chain seq x y z
N MET A 1 19.79 -5.04 16.63
CA MET A 1 19.19 -3.70 16.69
C MET A 1 18.44 -3.63 18.01
N SER A 2 18.71 -2.60 18.82
CA SER A 2 17.96 -2.36 20.06
C SER A 2 16.46 -2.28 19.74
N GLU A 3 15.60 -2.87 20.57
CA GLU A 3 14.16 -2.63 20.49
C GLU A 3 13.93 -1.12 20.60
N LEU A 4 13.39 -0.54 19.53
CA LEU A 4 13.08 0.89 19.47
C LEU A 4 11.81 1.11 20.30
N THR A 5 11.98 1.54 21.55
CA THR A 5 10.83 1.96 22.37
C THR A 5 10.37 3.35 21.91
N LEU A 6 9.29 3.39 21.15
CA LEU A 6 8.69 4.65 20.68
C LEU A 6 7.81 5.27 21.76
N SER A 7 7.81 6.61 21.82
CA SER A 7 6.94 7.36 22.73
C SER A 7 5.46 7.15 22.35
N PRO A 8 4.55 6.98 23.34
CA PRO A 8 3.10 6.99 23.12
C PRO A 8 2.57 8.29 22.48
N GLU A 9 3.34 9.37 22.52
CA GLU A 9 3.04 10.63 21.83
C GLU A 9 3.24 10.53 20.31
N LEU A 10 4.04 9.57 19.84
CA LEU A 10 4.36 9.39 18.43
C LEU A 10 3.61 8.22 17.80
N LEU A 11 3.45 7.10 18.53
CA LEU A 11 2.82 5.89 18.04
C LEU A 11 1.76 5.39 19.04
N GLN A 12 0.52 5.22 18.56
CA GLN A 12 -0.57 4.62 19.32
C GLN A 12 -1.17 3.44 18.55
N ILE A 13 -1.19 2.28 19.21
CA ILE A 13 -1.84 1.08 18.68
C ILE A 13 -3.18 0.93 19.40
N SER A 14 -4.27 0.72 18.68
CA SER A 14 -5.61 0.54 19.27
C SER A 14 -5.64 -0.67 20.21
N ALA A 15 -6.52 -0.65 21.20
CA ALA A 15 -6.63 -1.75 22.18
C ALA A 15 -6.93 -3.10 21.50
N GLU A 16 -7.75 -3.10 20.45
CA GLU A 16 -8.06 -4.31 19.68
C GLU A 16 -6.81 -4.88 18.98
N VAL A 17 -6.02 -4.02 18.32
CA VAL A 17 -4.80 -4.45 17.64
C VAL A 17 -3.74 -4.90 18.64
N GLN A 18 -3.60 -4.21 19.79
CA GLN A 18 -2.71 -4.63 20.87
C GLN A 18 -3.09 -6.03 21.41
N ASP A 19 -4.38 -6.27 21.66
CA ASP A 19 -4.87 -7.59 22.08
C ASP A 19 -4.56 -8.67 21.03
N ALA A 20 -4.80 -8.36 19.75
CA ALA A 20 -4.53 -9.26 18.65
C ALA A 20 -3.06 -9.65 18.58
N LEU A 21 -2.15 -8.68 18.63
CA LEU A 21 -0.71 -8.90 18.61
C LEU A 21 -0.25 -9.72 19.82
N LYS A 22 -0.70 -9.36 21.04
CA LYS A 22 -0.37 -10.07 22.28
C LYS A 22 -0.84 -11.52 22.26
N ASN A 23 -2.02 -11.76 21.71
CA ASN A 23 -2.64 -13.09 21.62
C ASN A 23 -2.30 -13.84 20.33
N LYS A 24 -1.36 -13.33 19.52
CA LYS A 24 -0.92 -13.92 18.24
C LYS A 24 -2.08 -14.17 17.25
N LYS A 25 -3.12 -13.33 17.29
CA LYS A 25 -4.17 -13.29 16.27
C LYS A 25 -3.61 -12.61 15.01
N PRO A 26 -4.00 -13.04 13.80
CA PRO A 26 -3.51 -12.42 12.57
C PRO A 26 -4.02 -10.99 12.46
N VAL A 27 -3.12 -10.05 12.15
CA VAL A 27 -3.42 -8.63 11.93
C VAL A 27 -3.09 -8.27 10.49
N VAL A 28 -3.98 -7.53 9.84
CA VAL A 28 -3.79 -7.01 8.48
C VAL A 28 -3.83 -5.49 8.53
N ALA A 29 -2.71 -4.85 8.19
CA ALA A 29 -2.66 -3.40 8.06
C ALA A 29 -3.44 -2.92 6.82
N LEU A 30 -3.94 -1.69 6.88
CA LEU A 30 -4.60 -0.99 5.78
C LEU A 30 -4.07 0.45 5.71
N GLU A 31 -3.99 1.04 4.52
CA GLU A 31 -3.53 2.42 4.33
C GLU A 31 -4.67 3.43 4.42
N SER A 32 -4.33 4.72 4.52
CA SER A 32 -5.31 5.82 4.52
C SER A 32 -5.21 6.76 3.31
N THR A 33 -4.14 6.74 2.52
CA THR A 33 -4.07 7.53 1.27
C THR A 33 -5.18 7.14 0.30
N ILE A 34 -5.51 5.85 0.18
CA ILE A 34 -6.66 5.39 -0.60
C ILE A 34 -7.98 6.03 -0.18
N ILE A 35 -8.12 6.41 1.10
CA ILE A 35 -9.33 7.04 1.64
C ILE A 35 -9.37 8.52 1.24
N SER A 36 -8.31 9.27 1.51
CA SER A 36 -8.34 10.74 1.30
C SER A 36 -8.03 11.18 -0.14
N HIS A 37 -7.29 10.39 -0.90
CA HIS A 37 -6.79 10.78 -2.23
C HIS A 37 -7.12 9.78 -3.34
N GLY A 38 -7.40 8.52 -2.99
CA GLY A 38 -7.64 7.46 -3.97
C GLY A 38 -9.10 7.27 -4.36
N MET A 39 -10.05 7.79 -3.58
CA MET A 39 -11.48 7.61 -3.80
C MET A 39 -12.27 8.85 -3.37
N PRO A 40 -13.39 9.17 -4.05
CA PRO A 40 -14.27 10.26 -3.65
C PRO A 40 -15.11 9.90 -2.41
N PHE A 41 -15.60 10.92 -1.70
CA PHE A 41 -16.59 10.75 -0.64
C PHE A 41 -18.01 10.57 -1.22
N PRO A 42 -18.86 9.67 -0.68
CA PRO A 42 -18.67 8.84 0.52
C PRO A 42 -18.01 7.48 0.29
N GLN A 43 -17.72 7.10 -0.96
CA GLN A 43 -17.21 5.78 -1.33
C GLN A 43 -15.90 5.44 -0.61
N ASN A 44 -15.04 6.42 -0.39
CA ASN A 44 -13.78 6.26 0.33
C ASN A 44 -13.95 5.69 1.75
N ALA A 45 -14.75 6.35 2.60
CA ALA A 45 -14.99 5.92 3.97
C ALA A 45 -15.80 4.62 4.02
N GLN A 46 -16.79 4.48 3.14
CA GLN A 46 -17.59 3.25 3.03
C GLN A 46 -16.72 2.05 2.70
N THR A 47 -15.87 2.16 1.67
CA THR A 47 -14.96 1.09 1.27
C THR A 47 -13.96 0.75 2.38
N ALA A 48 -13.41 1.76 3.06
CA ALA A 48 -12.49 1.55 4.18
C ALA A 48 -13.13 0.75 5.33
N ILE A 49 -14.39 1.07 5.69
CA ILE A 49 -15.12 0.33 6.73
C ILE A 49 -15.47 -1.08 6.23
N GLU A 50 -15.90 -1.23 4.98
CA GLU A 50 -16.25 -2.52 4.41
C GLU A 50 -15.05 -3.46 4.28
N VAL A 51 -13.85 -2.95 4.00
CA VAL A 51 -12.63 -3.78 3.98
C VAL A 51 -12.22 -4.22 5.39
N GLU A 52 -12.39 -3.38 6.42
CA GLU A 52 -12.20 -3.81 7.81
C GLU A 52 -13.15 -4.97 8.15
N GLU A 53 -14.43 -4.84 7.82
CA GLU A 53 -15.42 -5.91 8.02
C GLU A 53 -15.11 -7.17 7.21
N THR A 54 -14.56 -7.02 6.01
CA THR A 54 -14.13 -8.16 5.19
C THR A 54 -12.99 -8.93 5.86
N ILE A 55 -12.00 -8.24 6.42
CA ILE A 55 -10.90 -8.85 7.18
C ILE A 55 -11.42 -9.55 8.44
N ARG A 56 -12.35 -8.91 9.16
CA ARG A 56 -13.01 -9.49 10.35
C ARG A 56 -13.73 -10.81 10.02
N LYS A 57 -14.46 -10.84 8.90
CA LYS A 57 -15.14 -12.06 8.42
C LYS A 57 -14.18 -13.20 8.08
N GLN A 58 -12.93 -12.89 7.74
CA GLN A 58 -11.87 -13.88 7.52
C GLN A 58 -11.15 -14.31 8.82
N GLY A 59 -11.60 -13.84 9.99
CA GLY A 59 -11.03 -14.18 11.28
C GLY A 59 -9.71 -13.46 11.61
N ALA A 60 -9.42 -12.36 10.91
CA ALA A 60 -8.28 -11.50 11.18
C ALA A 60 -8.71 -10.14 11.73
N VAL A 61 -7.76 -9.43 12.35
CA VAL A 61 -8.00 -8.10 12.93
C VAL A 61 -7.47 -7.04 11.96
N PRO A 62 -8.31 -6.12 11.46
CA PRO A 62 -7.85 -5.02 10.63
C PRO A 62 -7.15 -3.97 11.48
N ALA A 63 -6.15 -3.32 10.89
CA ALA A 63 -5.45 -2.19 11.48
C ALA A 63 -5.29 -1.09 10.42
N THR A 64 -6.32 -0.27 10.22
CA THR A 64 -6.19 0.93 9.40
C THR A 64 -5.17 1.88 10.03
N ILE A 65 -4.22 2.36 9.23
CA ILE A 65 -3.11 3.20 9.67
C ILE A 65 -3.26 4.59 9.07
N ALA A 66 -3.09 5.61 9.93
CA ALA A 66 -3.06 7.02 9.54
C ALA A 66 -2.28 7.84 10.58
N ILE A 67 -2.18 9.14 10.35
CA ILE A 67 -1.75 10.10 11.36
C ILE A 67 -2.96 10.93 11.77
N ILE A 68 -3.29 10.93 13.06
CA ILE A 68 -4.42 11.70 13.61
C ILE A 68 -3.88 12.64 14.68
N GLY A 69 -4.03 13.94 14.49
CA GLY A 69 -3.53 14.95 15.44
C GLY A 69 -2.05 14.84 15.74
N GLY A 70 -1.23 14.46 14.76
CA GLY A 70 0.21 14.25 14.90
C GLY A 70 0.63 12.88 15.45
N VAL A 71 -0.32 11.98 15.75
CA VAL A 71 0.00 10.65 16.27
C VAL A 71 -0.11 9.62 15.15
N MET A 72 0.93 8.80 14.94
CA MET A 72 0.83 7.62 14.08
C MET A 72 -0.08 6.60 14.77
N LYS A 73 -1.27 6.37 14.20
CA LYS A 73 -2.27 5.45 14.74
C LYS A 73 -2.28 4.14 13.97
N VAL A 74 -2.41 3.04 14.71
CA VAL A 74 -2.54 1.67 14.20
C VAL A 74 -3.85 1.08 14.70
N GLY A 75 -4.84 1.00 13.81
CA GLY A 75 -6.24 0.79 14.15
C GLY A 75 -6.93 2.13 14.42
N LEU A 76 -7.86 2.50 13.54
CA LEU A 76 -8.63 3.74 13.64
C LEU A 76 -10.04 3.46 14.15
N SER A 77 -10.68 4.48 14.72
CA SER A 77 -12.12 4.46 14.91
C SER A 77 -12.87 4.72 13.60
N LYS A 78 -14.17 4.39 13.58
CA LYS A 78 -15.03 4.70 12.43
C LYS A 78 -15.08 6.21 12.16
N GLU A 79 -15.12 7.02 13.21
CA GLU A 79 -15.16 8.48 13.11
C GLU A 79 -13.87 9.05 12.51
N GLU A 80 -12.72 8.45 12.83
CA GLU A 80 -11.43 8.82 12.25
C GLU A 80 -11.36 8.46 10.76
N ILE A 81 -11.88 7.30 10.36
CA ILE A 81 -12.00 6.92 8.95
C ILE A 81 -12.93 7.90 8.20
N GLU A 82 -14.08 8.22 8.77
CA GLU A 82 -15.03 9.16 8.17
C GLU A 82 -14.46 10.59 8.10
N LEU A 83 -13.65 11.00 9.07
CA LEU A 83 -12.93 12.28 9.05
C LEU A 83 -11.99 12.33 7.84
N LEU A 84 -11.14 11.31 7.68
CA LEU A 84 -10.20 11.23 6.55
C LEU A 84 -10.92 11.24 5.19
N GLY A 85 -12.06 10.54 5.10
CA GLY A 85 -12.87 10.49 3.90
C GLY A 85 -13.56 11.81 3.58
N ARG A 86 -14.11 12.51 4.59
CA ARG A 86 -14.77 13.81 4.41
C ARG A 86 -13.79 14.93 4.06
N GLU A 87 -12.64 14.96 4.72
CA GLU A 87 -11.63 16.00 4.48
C GLU A 87 -10.91 15.82 3.14
N GLY A 88 -10.80 14.58 2.64
CA GLY A 88 -10.20 14.30 1.34
C GLY A 88 -8.83 14.96 1.18
N HIS A 89 -8.66 15.77 0.14
CA HIS A 89 -7.42 16.48 -0.17
C HIS A 89 -6.98 17.53 0.87
N ASN A 90 -7.84 17.90 1.84
CA ASN A 90 -7.40 18.73 2.97
C ASN A 90 -6.46 17.97 3.92
N VAL A 91 -6.51 16.64 3.92
CA VAL A 91 -5.58 15.79 4.66
C VAL A 91 -4.29 15.67 3.86
N THR A 92 -3.13 15.81 4.50
CA THR A 92 -1.85 15.68 3.80
C THR A 92 -1.65 14.23 3.32
N LYS A 93 -1.32 14.02 2.04
CA LYS A 93 -0.78 12.75 1.52
C LYS A 93 0.64 12.54 2.05
N VAL A 94 0.84 11.48 2.84
CA VAL A 94 2.06 11.27 3.62
C VAL A 94 2.86 10.09 3.09
N SER A 95 3.99 10.37 2.46
CA SER A 95 5.06 9.40 2.21
C SER A 95 6.17 9.52 3.27
N ARG A 96 7.21 8.70 3.14
CA ARG A 96 8.33 8.61 4.09
C ARG A 96 8.93 9.97 4.44
N ARG A 97 9.12 10.84 3.44
CA ARG A 97 9.69 12.19 3.62
C ARG A 97 8.76 13.15 4.35
N ASP A 98 7.44 12.92 4.26
CA ASP A 98 6.42 13.81 4.82
C ASP A 98 6.14 13.46 6.29
N LEU A 99 6.31 12.18 6.66
CA LEU A 99 5.94 11.59 7.95
C LEU A 99 6.41 12.40 9.17
N PRO A 100 7.68 12.84 9.29
CA PRO A 100 8.14 13.56 10.47
C PRO A 100 7.43 14.90 10.67
N PHE A 101 7.11 15.59 9.57
CA PHE A 101 6.56 16.95 9.62
C PHE A 101 5.07 16.95 9.98
N VAL A 102 4.31 15.95 9.53
CA VAL A 102 2.89 15.82 9.89
C VAL A 102 2.75 15.45 11.37
N VAL A 103 3.58 14.51 11.84
CA VAL A 103 3.65 14.09 13.24
C VAL A 103 4.04 15.29 14.14
N ALA A 104 5.17 15.93 13.86
CA ALA A 104 5.68 17.02 14.69
C ALA A 104 4.75 18.25 14.74
N ALA A 105 3.98 18.50 13.67
CA ALA A 105 3.06 19.63 13.60
C ALA A 105 1.66 19.34 14.19
N GLY A 106 1.41 18.15 14.73
CA GLY A 106 0.09 17.82 15.31
C GLY A 106 -1.01 17.69 14.24
N LYS A 107 -0.66 17.36 12.99
CA LYS A 107 -1.60 17.36 11.85
C LYS A 107 -2.19 15.99 11.56
N ASN A 108 -3.29 15.97 10.80
CA ASN A 108 -3.80 14.74 10.19
C ASN A 108 -3.01 14.41 8.92
N GLY A 109 -2.83 13.12 8.66
CA GLY A 109 -2.12 12.64 7.48
C GLY A 109 -2.63 11.29 7.01
N ALA A 110 -2.85 11.18 5.70
CA ALA A 110 -3.24 9.97 5.02
C ALA A 110 -1.97 9.26 4.53
N THR A 111 -1.66 8.09 5.06
CA THR A 111 -0.41 7.37 4.81
C THR A 111 -0.48 6.60 3.50
N THR A 112 0.53 6.80 2.64
CA THR A 112 0.77 6.02 1.43
C THR A 112 1.19 4.58 1.77
N VAL A 113 1.43 3.73 0.76
CA VAL A 113 2.01 2.39 0.97
C VAL A 113 3.31 2.48 1.76
N ALA A 114 4.25 3.36 1.39
CA ALA A 114 5.50 3.54 2.11
C ALA A 114 5.30 3.86 3.62
N SER A 115 4.54 4.92 3.93
CA SER A 115 4.31 5.30 5.34
C SER A 115 3.55 4.24 6.11
N THR A 116 2.60 3.55 5.46
CA THR A 116 1.83 2.47 6.07
C THR A 116 2.74 1.28 6.41
N MET A 117 3.66 0.91 5.51
CA MET A 117 4.67 -0.12 5.78
C MET A 117 5.57 0.23 6.96
N ILE A 118 6.05 1.48 7.04
CA ILE A 118 6.88 1.96 8.16
C ILE A 118 6.13 1.74 9.48
N ILE A 119 4.92 2.27 9.60
CA ILE A 119 4.16 2.24 10.84
C ILE A 119 3.71 0.80 11.19
N ALA A 120 3.31 0.01 10.19
CA ALA A 120 3.01 -1.41 10.38
C ALA A 120 4.21 -2.18 10.93
N ALA A 121 5.41 -1.94 10.39
CA ALA A 121 6.64 -2.56 10.85
C ALA A 121 6.99 -2.14 12.30
N LEU A 122 6.80 -0.87 12.66
CA LEU A 122 6.95 -0.37 14.02
C LEU A 122 5.99 -1.05 15.01
N ALA A 123 4.78 -1.39 14.56
CA ALA A 123 3.79 -2.14 15.34
C ALA A 123 3.98 -3.67 15.29
N GLY A 124 4.98 -4.18 14.55
CA GLY A 124 5.21 -5.62 14.40
C GLY A 124 4.23 -6.34 13.46
N ILE A 125 3.44 -5.61 12.68
CA ILE A 125 2.50 -6.16 11.69
C ILE A 125 3.27 -6.51 10.40
N LYS A 126 3.04 -7.71 9.85
CA LYS A 126 3.79 -8.26 8.71
C LYS A 126 3.02 -8.34 7.41
N VAL A 127 1.71 -8.11 7.44
CA VAL A 127 0.81 -8.20 6.28
C VAL A 127 0.05 -6.89 6.15
N PHE A 128 0.04 -6.33 4.95
CA PHE A 128 -0.63 -5.09 4.59
C PHE A 128 -1.38 -5.31 3.28
N ALA A 129 -2.68 -4.96 3.24
CA ALA A 129 -3.49 -5.01 2.03
C ALA A 129 -3.76 -3.58 1.51
N THR A 130 -3.62 -3.38 0.20
CA THR A 130 -3.99 -2.15 -0.52
C THR A 130 -4.60 -2.50 -1.88
N GLY A 131 -5.11 -1.50 -2.59
CA GLY A 131 -5.50 -1.66 -4.00
C GLY A 131 -4.30 -1.88 -4.90
N GLY A 132 -3.35 -0.96 -4.92
CA GLY A 132 -2.24 -0.96 -5.88
C GLY A 132 -1.06 -0.15 -5.38
N ILE A 133 0.16 -0.68 -5.54
CA ILE A 133 1.38 0.03 -5.11
C ILE A 133 1.68 1.21 -6.06
N GLY A 134 2.40 2.22 -5.57
CA GLY A 134 3.14 3.12 -6.45
C GLY A 134 4.30 2.38 -7.13
N GLY A 135 4.92 3.01 -8.11
CA GLY A 135 5.96 2.39 -8.91
C GLY A 135 6.78 3.41 -9.69
N VAL A 136 7.38 2.95 -10.79
CA VAL A 136 8.07 3.82 -11.74
C VAL A 136 7.01 4.47 -12.63
N HIS A 137 6.99 5.80 -12.72
CA HIS A 137 6.05 6.51 -13.59
C HIS A 137 6.47 6.37 -15.07
N ARG A 138 5.51 6.51 -15.98
CA ARG A 138 5.81 6.61 -17.42
C ARG A 138 6.72 7.83 -17.67
N GLY A 139 7.79 7.66 -18.45
CA GLY A 139 8.79 8.73 -18.70
C GLY A 139 9.85 8.91 -17.60
N ALA A 140 9.87 8.06 -16.57
CA ALA A 140 10.83 8.16 -15.46
C ALA A 140 12.30 8.02 -15.89
N GLU A 141 12.60 7.46 -17.05
CA GLU A 141 13.93 7.47 -17.66
C GLU A 141 14.46 8.89 -17.94
N HIS A 142 13.57 9.88 -17.98
CA HIS A 142 13.90 11.29 -18.12
C HIS A 142 13.58 12.11 -16.87
N THR A 143 12.48 11.78 -16.17
CA THR A 143 11.95 12.60 -15.07
C THR A 143 12.42 12.17 -13.68
N PHE A 144 12.84 10.90 -13.54
CA PHE A 144 13.12 10.24 -12.26
C PHE A 144 11.92 10.23 -11.29
N ASP A 145 10.69 10.31 -11.82
CA ASP A 145 9.49 10.18 -11.00
C ASP A 145 9.25 8.71 -10.62
N ILE A 146 9.73 8.35 -9.44
CA ILE A 146 9.74 6.98 -8.93
C ILE A 146 9.19 7.00 -7.51
N SER A 147 8.15 6.22 -7.27
CA SER A 147 7.51 6.15 -5.96
C SER A 147 8.47 5.67 -4.88
N ALA A 148 8.44 6.35 -3.74
CA ALA A 148 9.14 5.93 -2.52
C ALA A 148 8.63 4.57 -2.00
N ASP A 149 7.47 4.09 -2.46
CA ASP A 149 6.97 2.75 -2.14
C ASP A 149 7.96 1.66 -2.52
N LEU A 150 8.65 1.80 -3.67
CA LEU A 150 9.63 0.80 -4.13
C LEU A 150 10.85 0.75 -3.22
N GLN A 151 11.29 1.91 -2.71
CA GLN A 151 12.37 1.97 -1.72
C GLN A 151 11.92 1.44 -0.35
N GLU A 152 10.68 1.67 0.04
CA GLU A 152 10.18 1.10 1.29
C GLU A 152 10.04 -0.43 1.19
N LEU A 153 9.59 -0.94 0.04
CA LEU A 153 9.62 -2.37 -0.30
C LEU A 153 11.02 -2.97 -0.28
N ALA A 154 12.04 -2.22 -0.70
CA ALA A 154 13.43 -2.70 -0.64
C ALA A 154 13.93 -2.92 0.80
N ASN A 155 13.38 -2.21 1.78
CA ASN A 155 14.00 -2.09 3.11
C ASN A 155 13.14 -2.56 4.29
N THR A 156 11.81 -2.52 4.17
CA THR A 156 10.90 -2.72 5.31
C THR A 156 10.16 -4.06 5.25
N ASN A 157 10.27 -4.82 6.34
CA ASN A 157 9.80 -6.21 6.45
C ASN A 157 8.26 -6.30 6.60
N VAL A 158 7.54 -6.02 5.52
CA VAL A 158 6.08 -6.12 5.37
C VAL A 158 5.75 -6.73 4.01
N THR A 159 4.81 -7.68 3.98
CA THR A 159 4.22 -8.18 2.73
C THR A 159 3.05 -7.31 2.34
N VAL A 160 3.08 -6.77 1.11
CA VAL A 160 2.05 -5.91 0.54
C VAL A 160 1.23 -6.70 -0.47
N VAL A 161 -0.04 -6.93 -0.16
CA VAL A 161 -1.01 -7.58 -1.05
C VAL A 161 -1.74 -6.49 -1.84
N CYS A 162 -1.69 -6.57 -3.18
CA CYS A 162 -2.26 -5.59 -4.08
C CYS A 162 -2.71 -6.22 -5.41
N ALA A 163 -3.36 -5.46 -6.28
CA ALA A 163 -3.66 -5.84 -7.66
C ALA A 163 -2.52 -5.48 -8.64
N GLY A 164 -1.27 -5.49 -8.17
CA GLY A 164 -0.10 -4.99 -8.90
C GLY A 164 0.21 -3.52 -8.63
N ALA A 165 0.97 -2.89 -9.51
CA ALA A 165 1.16 -1.44 -9.50
C ALA A 165 -0.04 -0.76 -10.19
N LYS A 166 -0.36 0.48 -9.81
CA LYS A 166 -1.44 1.25 -10.44
C LYS A 166 -1.20 1.33 -11.96
N SER A 167 -2.24 1.14 -12.76
CA SER A 167 -2.14 0.98 -14.22
C SER A 167 -1.68 2.23 -14.98
N ILE A 168 -1.67 3.39 -14.33
CA ILE A 168 -1.10 4.65 -14.85
C ILE A 168 0.44 4.65 -14.88
N LEU A 169 1.08 3.67 -14.24
CA LEU A 169 2.53 3.57 -14.11
C LEU A 169 3.17 2.79 -15.27
N ASP A 170 4.50 2.80 -15.33
CA ASP A 170 5.27 1.93 -16.21
C ASP A 170 5.53 0.59 -15.49
N LEU A 171 4.82 -0.45 -15.92
CA LEU A 171 4.93 -1.78 -15.30
C LEU A 171 6.27 -2.44 -15.63
N GLY A 172 6.80 -2.26 -16.84
CA GLY A 172 8.07 -2.85 -17.25
C GLY A 172 9.22 -2.30 -16.41
N LEU A 173 9.33 -0.98 -16.33
CA LEU A 173 10.33 -0.34 -15.48
C LEU A 173 10.12 -0.66 -13.99
N THR A 174 8.87 -0.79 -13.54
CA THR A 174 8.59 -1.20 -12.15
C THR A 174 9.07 -2.62 -11.87
N THR A 175 8.90 -3.57 -12.81
CA THR A 175 9.41 -4.95 -12.64
C THR A 175 10.94 -4.98 -12.54
N GLU A 176 11.64 -4.27 -13.44
CA GLU A 176 13.10 -4.15 -13.45
C GLU A 176 13.64 -3.47 -12.17
N TYR A 177 12.92 -2.46 -11.68
CA TYR A 177 13.28 -1.78 -10.44
C TYR A 177 13.18 -2.71 -9.23
N LEU A 178 12.07 -3.44 -9.11
CA LEU A 178 11.89 -4.41 -8.01
C LEU A 178 12.98 -5.48 -8.04
N GLU A 179 13.34 -5.98 -9.22
CA GLU A 179 14.45 -6.93 -9.39
C GLU A 179 15.78 -6.33 -8.89
N THR A 180 16.12 -5.12 -9.36
CA THR A 180 17.36 -4.42 -9.00
C THR A 180 17.52 -4.26 -7.48
N PHE A 181 16.42 -3.99 -6.77
CA PHE A 181 16.42 -3.82 -5.32
C PHE A 181 16.11 -5.11 -4.53
N GLY A 182 16.06 -6.26 -5.20
CA GLY A 182 15.90 -7.57 -4.55
C GLY A 182 14.54 -7.78 -3.89
N VAL A 183 13.49 -7.12 -4.39
CA VAL A 183 12.12 -7.24 -3.89
C VAL A 183 11.39 -8.36 -4.65
N PRO A 184 10.91 -9.42 -3.97
CA PRO A 184 10.12 -10.45 -4.62
C PRO A 184 8.79 -9.89 -5.12
N LEU A 185 8.50 -10.09 -6.41
CA LEU A 185 7.21 -9.83 -7.03
C LEU A 185 6.50 -11.17 -7.25
N ILE A 186 5.54 -11.46 -6.36
CA ILE A 186 4.81 -12.72 -6.32
C ILE A 186 3.48 -12.55 -7.06
N GLY A 187 3.25 -13.36 -8.09
CA GLY A 187 1.91 -13.53 -8.67
C GLY A 187 1.13 -14.59 -7.92
N TYR A 188 0.00 -14.22 -7.32
CA TYR A 188 -0.89 -15.19 -6.69
C TYR A 188 -1.69 -15.93 -7.76
N GLN A 189 -1.39 -17.21 -7.96
CA GLN A 189 -2.02 -18.09 -8.95
C GLN A 189 -1.87 -17.62 -10.42
N THR A 190 -0.91 -16.74 -10.70
CA THR A 190 -0.65 -16.18 -12.03
C THR A 190 0.85 -16.05 -12.31
N LYS A 191 1.24 -16.16 -13.58
CA LYS A 191 2.59 -15.77 -14.05
C LYS A 191 2.61 -14.35 -14.61
N ALA A 192 1.54 -13.94 -15.29
CA ALA A 192 1.40 -12.56 -15.74
C ALA A 192 1.19 -11.65 -14.53
N LEU A 193 1.87 -10.51 -14.51
CA LEU A 193 1.67 -9.43 -13.56
C LEU A 193 0.28 -8.81 -13.76
N PRO A 194 -0.59 -8.81 -12.73
CA PRO A 194 -1.84 -8.06 -12.76
C PRO A 194 -1.60 -6.56 -12.97
N ALA A 195 -2.41 -5.94 -13.83
CA ALA A 195 -2.35 -4.52 -14.16
C ALA A 195 -3.53 -3.76 -13.53
N PHE A 196 -3.68 -3.89 -12.20
CA PHE A 196 -4.68 -3.20 -11.39
C PHE A 196 -6.12 -3.48 -11.84
N PHE A 197 -6.67 -2.70 -12.77
CA PHE A 197 -7.99 -2.92 -13.36
C PHE A 197 -8.05 -4.14 -14.29
N CYS A 198 -6.89 -4.55 -14.83
CA CYS A 198 -6.76 -5.70 -15.72
C CYS A 198 -6.15 -6.89 -14.98
N ARG A 199 -6.67 -8.09 -15.27
CA ARG A 199 -6.19 -9.35 -14.67
C ARG A 199 -4.77 -9.72 -15.10
N THR A 200 -4.38 -9.29 -16.30
CA THR A 200 -3.12 -9.63 -16.95
C THR A 200 -2.46 -8.37 -17.49
N SER A 201 -1.17 -8.48 -17.75
CA SER A 201 -0.35 -7.51 -18.50
C SER A 201 0.64 -8.30 -19.36
N PRO A 202 1.37 -7.67 -20.29
CA PRO A 202 2.40 -8.34 -21.06
C PRO A 202 3.69 -8.63 -20.25
N PHE A 203 3.71 -8.31 -18.95
CA PHE A 203 4.84 -8.52 -18.06
C PHE A 203 4.62 -9.71 -17.15
N ASP A 204 5.68 -10.43 -16.82
CA ASP A 204 5.64 -11.54 -15.87
C ASP A 204 6.07 -11.10 -14.47
N VAL A 205 5.55 -11.79 -13.46
CA VAL A 205 6.03 -11.69 -12.07
C VAL A 205 7.35 -12.46 -11.92
N SER A 206 8.13 -12.16 -10.86
CA SER A 206 9.38 -12.89 -10.64
C SER A 206 9.15 -14.32 -10.14
N ILE A 207 8.04 -14.56 -9.43
CA ILE A 207 7.65 -15.91 -9.01
C ILE A 207 6.12 -16.06 -8.91
N ARG A 208 5.58 -17.17 -9.41
CA ARG A 208 4.20 -17.57 -9.18
C ARG A 208 4.12 -18.45 -7.93
N LEU A 209 3.19 -18.16 -7.03
CA LEU A 209 2.83 -19.03 -5.91
C LEU A 209 1.31 -19.24 -5.88
N ASP A 210 0.86 -20.45 -5.58
CA ASP A 210 -0.55 -20.82 -5.73
C ASP A 210 -1.34 -20.83 -4.41
N SER A 211 -0.66 -20.68 -3.26
CA SER A 211 -1.29 -20.66 -1.94
C SER A 211 -0.69 -19.64 -0.95
N ALA A 212 -1.52 -19.14 -0.05
CA ALA A 212 -1.09 -18.26 1.05
C ALA A 212 -0.07 -18.93 1.99
N ARG A 213 -0.10 -20.27 2.10
CA ARG A 213 0.86 -21.04 2.91
C ARG A 213 2.28 -20.95 2.35
N GLU A 214 2.43 -21.01 1.03
CA GLU A 214 3.73 -20.86 0.37
C GLU A 214 4.28 -19.45 0.55
N ILE A 215 3.42 -18.44 0.37
CA ILE A 215 3.79 -17.03 0.61
C ILE A 215 4.28 -16.84 2.05
N ALA A 216 3.51 -17.31 3.04
CA ALA A 216 3.89 -17.21 4.45
C ALA A 216 5.21 -17.94 4.77
N ARG A 217 5.47 -19.09 4.14
CA ARG A 217 6.73 -19.81 4.27
C ARG A 217 7.90 -19.02 3.67
N ALA A 218 7.71 -18.41 2.49
CA ALA A 218 8.71 -17.57 1.85
C ALA A 218 9.04 -16.33 2.70
N MET A 219 8.03 -15.67 3.28
CA MET A 219 8.21 -14.57 4.23
C MET A 219 9.09 -14.99 5.41
N ALA A 220 8.77 -16.14 6.03
CA ALA A 220 9.52 -16.65 7.17
C ALA A 220 10.99 -16.94 6.81
N VAL A 221 11.23 -17.61 5.67
CA VAL A 221 12.60 -17.91 5.20
C VAL A 221 13.36 -16.61 4.92
N LYS A 222 12.81 -15.69 4.12
CA LYS A 222 13.45 -14.41 3.75
C LYS A 222 13.97 -13.67 4.99
N TRP A 223 13.10 -13.45 5.98
CA TRP A 223 13.47 -12.68 7.16
C TRP A 223 14.33 -13.47 8.17
N GLN A 224 14.19 -14.80 8.26
CA GLN A 224 15.08 -15.64 9.09
C GLN A 224 16.50 -15.70 8.51
N THR A 225 16.66 -15.59 7.18
CA THR A 225 17.97 -15.52 6.52
C THR A 225 18.59 -14.11 6.53
N GLY A 226 17.95 -13.13 7.19
CA GLY A 226 18.47 -11.77 7.29
C GLY A 226 18.29 -10.90 6.04
N LEU A 227 17.54 -11.36 5.04
CA LEU A 227 17.23 -10.61 3.84
C LEU A 227 16.07 -9.65 4.13
N ASN A 228 16.39 -8.45 4.63
CA ASN A 228 15.39 -7.42 4.88
C ASN A 228 14.68 -6.97 3.58
N GLY A 229 13.61 -6.18 3.75
CA GLY A 229 12.72 -5.79 2.67
C GLY A 229 11.40 -6.55 2.69
N GLY A 230 10.43 -5.98 2.00
CA GLY A 230 9.09 -6.47 1.85
C GLY A 230 8.97 -7.50 0.73
N LEU A 231 7.72 -7.86 0.45
CA LEU A 231 7.32 -8.69 -0.68
C LEU A 231 6.08 -8.06 -1.31
N VAL A 232 5.98 -8.04 -2.62
CA VAL A 232 4.75 -7.68 -3.33
C VAL A 232 4.01 -8.97 -3.67
N VAL A 233 2.76 -9.09 -3.25
CA VAL A 233 1.85 -10.16 -3.69
C VAL A 233 0.81 -9.54 -4.61
N ALA A 234 1.03 -9.68 -5.91
CA ALA A 234 0.14 -9.22 -6.95
C ALA A 234 -0.97 -10.27 -7.17
N ASN A 235 -2.17 -9.92 -6.74
CA ASN A 235 -3.38 -10.73 -6.77
C ASN A 235 -4.33 -10.19 -7.86
N PRO A 236 -4.59 -10.93 -8.95
CA PRO A 236 -5.46 -10.46 -10.03
C PRO A 236 -6.86 -10.08 -9.52
N ILE A 237 -7.40 -8.96 -9.99
CA ILE A 237 -8.80 -8.59 -9.77
C ILE A 237 -9.74 -9.73 -10.21
N PRO A 238 -10.83 -10.05 -9.48
CA PRO A 238 -11.78 -11.06 -9.93
C PRO A 238 -12.35 -10.74 -11.32
N GLU A 239 -12.56 -11.77 -12.15
CA GLU A 239 -13.00 -11.62 -13.55
C GLU A 239 -14.27 -10.78 -13.69
N GLN A 240 -15.24 -10.96 -12.79
CA GLN A 240 -16.49 -10.20 -12.78
C GLN A 240 -16.34 -8.68 -12.55
N PHE A 241 -15.17 -8.22 -12.08
CA PHE A 241 -14.88 -6.81 -11.83
C PHE A 241 -13.74 -6.27 -12.70
N ALA A 242 -13.16 -7.10 -13.58
CA ALA A 242 -12.11 -6.68 -14.49
C ALA A 242 -12.67 -5.69 -15.52
N MET A 243 -11.93 -4.62 -15.78
CA MET A 243 -12.31 -3.65 -16.81
C MET A 243 -11.89 -4.15 -18.20
N PRO A 244 -12.63 -3.79 -19.27
CA PRO A 244 -12.18 -4.06 -20.64
C PRO A 244 -10.85 -3.34 -20.92
N GLU A 245 -9.83 -4.11 -21.33
CA GLU A 245 -8.45 -3.63 -21.51
C GLU A 245 -8.37 -2.43 -22.45
N GLU A 246 -9.06 -2.47 -23.59
CA GLU A 246 -9.08 -1.38 -24.56
C GLU A 246 -9.67 -0.09 -23.96
N THR A 247 -10.78 -0.20 -23.23
CA THR A 247 -11.45 0.95 -22.62
C THR A 247 -10.60 1.59 -21.53
N ILE A 248 -10.01 0.77 -20.65
CA ILE A 248 -9.23 1.30 -19.53
C ILE A 248 -7.88 1.86 -19.98
N ASN A 249 -7.21 1.23 -20.95
CA ASN A 249 -5.97 1.74 -21.51
C ASN A 249 -6.19 3.08 -22.23
N ALA A 250 -7.26 3.22 -23.01
CA ALA A 250 -7.59 4.49 -23.66
C ALA A 250 -7.81 5.63 -22.63
N ALA A 251 -8.53 5.35 -21.54
CA ALA A 251 -8.75 6.32 -20.48
C ALA A 251 -7.45 6.71 -19.75
N ILE A 252 -6.57 5.74 -19.48
CA ILE A 252 -5.25 5.97 -18.86
C ILE A 252 -4.35 6.80 -19.77
N ASP A 253 -4.25 6.44 -21.04
CA ASP A 253 -3.37 7.10 -22.00
C ASP A 253 -3.79 8.57 -22.20
N GLN A 254 -5.10 8.84 -22.25
CA GLN A 254 -5.63 10.20 -22.27
C GLN A 254 -5.26 10.96 -20.99
N ALA A 255 -5.50 10.39 -19.81
CA ALA A 255 -5.23 11.07 -18.54
C ALA A 255 -3.74 11.37 -18.32
N VAL A 256 -2.84 10.47 -18.74
CA VAL A 256 -1.39 10.69 -18.67
C VAL A 256 -0.97 11.83 -19.58
N ALA A 257 -1.44 11.87 -20.82
CA ALA A 257 -1.15 12.96 -21.75
C ALA A 257 -1.67 14.31 -21.26
N GLU A 258 -2.89 14.35 -20.71
CA GLU A 258 -3.47 15.56 -20.12
C GLU A 258 -2.66 16.07 -18.92
N ALA A 259 -2.19 15.16 -18.05
CA ALA A 259 -1.35 15.51 -16.90
C ALA A 259 0.00 16.09 -17.33
N GLU A 260 0.61 15.53 -18.37
CA GLU A 260 1.86 16.05 -18.96
C GLU A 260 1.67 17.44 -19.57
N GLU A 261 0.60 17.65 -20.34
CA GLU A 261 0.28 18.95 -20.95
C GLU A 261 0.05 20.03 -19.88
N GLN A 262 -0.57 19.65 -18.77
CA GLN A 262 -0.85 20.56 -17.64
C GLN A 262 0.33 20.72 -16.67
N GLY A 263 1.42 19.96 -16.84
CA GLY A 263 2.59 20.01 -15.97
C GLY A 263 2.35 19.49 -14.55
N VAL A 264 1.44 18.52 -14.38
CA VAL A 264 1.14 17.90 -13.08
C VAL A 264 2.28 16.94 -12.69
N ILE A 265 2.97 17.24 -11.58
CA ILE A 265 4.19 16.51 -11.17
C ILE A 265 4.18 16.07 -9.71
N GLY A 266 4.95 15.03 -9.42
CA GLY A 266 5.24 14.59 -8.06
C GLY A 266 4.02 14.00 -7.35
N LYS A 267 3.76 14.45 -6.11
CA LYS A 267 2.75 13.77 -5.25
C LYS A 267 1.30 13.95 -5.74
N GLU A 268 1.06 14.92 -6.62
CA GLU A 268 -0.24 15.25 -7.20
C GLU A 268 -0.58 14.39 -8.43
N SER A 269 0.40 13.69 -9.03
CA SER A 269 0.21 12.92 -10.27
C SER A 269 -0.59 11.62 -10.11
N THR A 270 -0.86 11.18 -8.88
CA THR A 270 -1.57 9.91 -8.58
C THR A 270 -2.57 10.10 -7.45
#